data_AF-A6DMD2-F1
#
_entry.id   AF-A6DMD2-F1
#
_cell.length_a   1.000
_cell.length_b   1.000
_cell.length_c   1.000
_cell.angle_alpha   90.00
_cell.angle_beta   90.00
_cell.angle_gamma   90.00
#
_symmetry.space_group_name_H-M   'P 1'
#
loop_
_entity.id
_entity.type
_entity.pdbx_description
1 polymer ?
#
loop_
_entity_poly.entity_id
_entity_poly.type
_entity_poly.pdbx_seq_one_letter_code
_entity_poly.pdbx_strand_id
1 'polypeptide(L)' 'MFHKLEDKEICRILVLPAKFPVYCQNGNKTQFFMRAGGGTRELNIKEAMKYISNRWERE' A
#
# COMPACT_ATOMS: atom_id res chain seq x y z
N MET A 1 4.76 11.90 -12.25
CA MET A 1 5.43 13.08 -12.84
C MET A 1 6.92 12.91 -12.64
N PHE A 2 7.73 13.16 -13.66
CA PHE A 2 9.19 13.14 -13.54
C PHE A 2 9.69 14.54 -13.19
N HIS A 3 10.60 14.63 -12.23
CA HIS A 3 11.22 15.86 -11.75
C HIS A 3 12.74 15.76 -11.94
N LYS A 4 13.43 16.88 -12.08
CA LYS A 4 14.89 16.93 -12.07
C LYS A 4 15.39 17.44 -10.73
N LEU A 5 16.39 16.78 -10.16
CA LEU A 5 17.13 17.22 -8.99
C LEU A 5 18.61 16.99 -9.30
N GLU A 6 19.38 18.08 -9.39
CA GLU A 6 20.77 18.05 -9.85
C GLU A 6 20.89 17.38 -11.23
N ASP A 7 21.70 16.33 -11.34
CA ASP A 7 21.92 15.52 -12.53
C ASP A 7 21.00 14.29 -12.63
N LYS A 8 20.04 14.13 -11.69
CA LYS A 8 19.16 12.96 -11.60
C LYS A 8 17.73 13.26 -12.01
N GLU A 9 17.10 12.25 -12.60
CA GLU A 9 15.66 12.23 -12.87
C GLU A 9 14.93 11.45 -11.78
N ILE A 10 13.91 12.07 -11.20
CA ILE A 10 13.14 11.55 -10.07
C ILE A 10 11.70 11.30 -10.52
N CYS A 11 11.27 10.03 -10.50
CA CYS A 11 9.87 9.68 -10.70
C CYS A 11 9.09 9.84 -9.38
N ARG A 12 8.19 10.81 -9.32
CA ARG A 12 7.29 10.99 -8.18
C ARG A 12 5.93 10.36 -8.47
N ILE A 13 5.52 9.47 -7.56
CA ILE A 13 4.21 8.84 -7.54
C ILE A 13 3.48 9.32 -6.29
N LEU A 14 2.32 9.96 -6.46
CA LEU A 14 1.42 10.32 -5.38
C LEU A 14 0.28 9.32 -5.34
N VAL A 15 0.13 8.61 -4.23
CA VAL A 15 -0.93 7.60 -4.04
C VAL A 15 -1.87 8.10 -2.96
N LEU A 16 -3.13 8.31 -3.32
CA LEU A 16 -4.20 8.66 -2.38
C LEU A 16 -4.68 7.41 -1.63
N PRO A 17 -5.31 7.56 -0.44
CA PRO A 17 -5.98 6.47 0.24
C PRO A 17 -6.95 5.73 -0.69
N ALA A 18 -6.80 4.41 -0.80
CA ALA A 18 -7.75 3.59 -1.56
C ALA A 18 -9.13 3.55 -0.86
N LYS A 19 -10.21 3.44 -1.65
CA LYS A 19 -11.59 3.33 -1.16
C LYS A 19 -11.98 1.91 -0.71
N PHE A 20 -11.14 0.94 -1.01
CA PHE A 20 -11.31 -0.48 -0.68
C PHE A 20 -9.92 -1.14 -0.57
N PRO A 21 -9.83 -2.36 -0.01
CA PRO A 21 -8.57 -3.09 0.10
C PRO A 21 -7.93 -3.34 -1.26
N VAL A 22 -6.62 -3.07 -1.37
CA VAL A 22 -5.82 -3.33 -2.58
C VAL A 22 -4.80 -4.41 -2.27
N TYR A 23 -4.70 -5.42 -3.14
CA TYR A 23 -3.81 -6.56 -2.97
C TYR A 23 -2.65 -6.48 -3.97
N CYS A 24 -1.47 -6.91 -3.52
CA CYS A 24 -0.31 -7.07 -4.38
C CYS A 24 -0.29 -8.50 -4.94
N GLN A 25 -0.13 -8.65 -6.25
CA GLN A 25 0.07 -9.95 -6.88
C GLN A 25 1.57 -10.17 -7.10
N ASN A 26 2.09 -11.23 -6.50
CA ASN A 26 3.49 -11.62 -6.62
C ASN A 26 3.56 -13.09 -7.06
N GLY A 27 3.64 -13.30 -8.37
CA GLY A 27 3.43 -14.62 -8.97
C GLY A 27 2.05 -15.15 -8.64
N ASN A 28 2.00 -16.32 -7.97
CA ASN A 28 0.74 -16.98 -7.58
C ASN A 28 0.25 -16.57 -6.18
N LYS A 29 0.93 -15.64 -5.51
CA LYS A 29 0.56 -15.18 -4.16
C LYS A 29 -0.18 -13.85 -4.24
N THR A 30 -1.39 -13.83 -3.68
CA THR A 30 -2.11 -12.60 -3.35
C THR A 30 -1.74 -12.18 -1.94
N GLN A 31 -1.09 -11.03 -1.82
CA GLN A 31 -0.52 -10.55 -0.56
C GLN A 31 -1.13 -9.20 -0.17
N PHE A 32 -1.25 -8.94 1.13
CA PHE A 32 -1.76 -7.68 1.66
C PHE A 32 -0.69 -6.99 2.50
N PHE A 33 -0.33 -5.77 2.12
CA PHE A 33 0.74 -5.02 2.75
C PHE A 33 0.21 -3.75 3.42
N MET A 34 0.82 -3.39 4.54
CA MET A 34 0.55 -2.14 5.24
C MET A 34 1.86 -1.40 5.53
N ARG A 35 1.87 -0.10 5.26
CA ARG A 35 2.98 0.77 5.68
C ARG A 35 2.79 1.17 7.13
N ALA A 36 3.81 0.98 7.95
CA ALA A 36 3.82 1.36 9.36
C ALA A 36 5.18 1.93 9.73
N GLY A 37 5.20 3.16 10.27
CA GLY A 37 6.43 3.89 10.53
C GLY A 37 7.26 4.08 9.24
N GLY A 38 8.54 3.72 9.30
CA GLY A 38 9.47 3.83 8.16
C GLY A 38 9.39 2.69 7.14
N GLY A 39 8.63 1.62 7.41
CA GLY A 39 8.66 0.38 6.62
C GLY A 39 7.31 -0.09 6.08
N THR A 40 7.37 -1.06 5.17
CA THR A 40 6.20 -1.79 4.65
C THR A 40 6.28 -3.22 5.13
N ARG A 41 5.20 -3.73 5.74
CA ARG A 41 5.12 -5.12 6.19
C ARG A 41 3.95 -5.85 5.55
N GLU A 42 4.12 -7.14 5.32
CA GLU A 42 3.02 -8.04 4.98
C GLU A 42 2.16 -8.30 6.22
N LEU A 43 0.85 -8.31 6.04
CA LEU A 43 -0.10 -8.71 7.07
C LEU A 43 -0.51 -10.17 6.84
N ASN A 44 -0.55 -10.97 7.92
CA ASN A 44 -1.22 -12.27 7.82
C ASN A 44 -2.75 -12.09 7.71
N ILE A 45 -3.47 -13.19 7.44
CA ILE A 45 -4.92 -13.16 7.21
C ILE A 45 -5.68 -12.50 8.38
N LYS A 46 -5.36 -12.84 9.64
CA LYS A 46 -6.07 -12.28 10.81
C LYS A 46 -5.84 -10.78 10.94
N GLU A 47 -4.60 -10.33 10.76
CA GLU A 47 -4.24 -8.92 10.81
C GLU A 47 -4.89 -8.14 9.66
N ALA A 48 -4.87 -8.69 8.44
CA ALA A 48 -5.46 -8.08 7.26
C ALA A 48 -6.97 -7.89 7.43
N MET A 49 -7.69 -8.92 7.88
CA MET A 49 -9.13 -8.83 8.12
C MET A 49 -9.48 -7.75 9.15
N LYS A 50 -8.74 -7.69 10.27
CA LYS A 50 -8.92 -6.66 11.30
C LYS A 50 -8.62 -5.25 10.78
N TYR A 51 -7.57 -5.10 9.97
CA TYR A 51 -7.23 -3.81 9.38
C TYR A 51 -8.30 -3.35 8.39
N ILE A 52 -8.76 -4.26 7.54
CA ILE A 52 -9.77 -3.98 6.51
C ILE A 52 -11.09 -3.55 7.14
N SER A 53 -11.56 -4.27 8.17
CA SER A 53 -12.82 -3.94 8.85
C SER A 53 -12.79 -2.55 9.48
N ASN A 54 -11.66 -2.18 10.10
CA ASN A 54 -11.53 -0.91 10.82
C ASN A 54 -11.31 0.28 9.89
N ARG A 55 -10.67 0.08 8.74
CA ARG A 55 -10.30 1.17 7.83
C ARG A 55 -11.43 1.59 6.90
N TRP A 56 -12.23 0.62 6.45
CA TRP A 56 -13.30 0.83 5.47
C TRP A 56 -14.65 0.40 6.06
N GLU A 57 -14.86 0.69 7.34
CA GLU A 57 -16.13 0.46 8.01
C GLU A 57 -17.25 1.09 7.16
N ARG A 58 -18.31 0.31 6.90
CA ARG A 58 -19.40 0.73 6.02
C ARG A 58 -20.17 1.86 6.71
N GLU A 59 -20.27 3.02 6.09
CA GLU A 59 -21.40 3.93 6.31
C GLU A 59 -22.73 3.25 5.93
#